data_AF-A0A4P8SJT2-F1
#
_entry.id   AF-A0A4P8SJT2-F1
#
_cell.length_a   1.000
_cell.length_b   1.000
_cell.length_c   1.000
_cell.angle_alpha   90.00
_cell.angle_beta   90.00
_cell.angle_gamma   90.00
#
_symmetry.space_group_name_H-M   'P 1'
#
loop_
_entity.id
_entity.type
_entity.pdbx_description
1 polymer ?
#
loop_
_entity_poly.entity_id
_entity_poly.type
_entity_poly.pdbx_seq_one_letter_code
_entity_poly.pdbx_strand_id
1 'polypeptide(L)'
;MQLMTFTELDVHIAETGRRSLATRLVFALADCLDARIQGIDLDDFEQLSGYTRTNIRAAASSLKDAGVIDIIYYRESDDGSGRSVLAESVGNRWVKQHYRLSRSIVELFKRS
;
A
#
# COMPACT_ATOMS: atom_id res chain seq x y z
N MET A 1 -11.16 18.84 -4.67
CA MET A 1 -10.40 17.57 -4.68
C MET A 1 -10.86 16.80 -5.90
N GLN A 2 -10.01 16.61 -6.91
CA GLN A 2 -10.35 15.77 -8.06
C GLN A 2 -10.31 14.30 -7.64
N LEU A 3 -11.33 13.54 -8.01
CA LEU A 3 -11.35 12.09 -7.83
C LEU A 3 -10.59 11.46 -8.99
N MET A 4 -9.70 10.50 -8.68
CA MET A 4 -9.00 9.72 -9.70
C MET A 4 -10.00 8.83 -10.44
N THR A 5 -9.79 8.62 -11.73
CA THR A 5 -10.55 7.69 -12.59
C THR A 5 -9.84 6.35 -12.72
N PHE A 6 -10.56 5.30 -13.17
CA PHE A 6 -9.93 4.00 -13.44
C PHE A 6 -8.88 4.07 -14.55
N THR A 7 -9.03 4.97 -15.51
CA THR A 7 -8.04 5.20 -16.57
C THR A 7 -6.75 5.80 -16.01
N GLU A 8 -6.85 6.82 -15.16
CA GLU A 8 -5.68 7.40 -14.49
C GLU A 8 -5.00 6.39 -13.57
N LEU A 9 -5.78 5.57 -12.86
CA LEU A 9 -5.24 4.47 -12.05
C LEU A 9 -4.43 3.48 -12.89
N ASP A 10 -4.95 3.05 -14.07
CA ASP A 10 -4.22 2.12 -14.94
C ASP A 10 -2.91 2.72 -15.47
N VAL A 11 -2.91 4.02 -15.80
CA VAL A 11 -1.71 4.76 -16.21
C VAL A 11 -0.67 4.74 -15.10
N HIS A 12 -1.04 5.11 -13.87
CA HIS A 12 -0.09 5.12 -12.76
C HIS A 12 0.45 3.73 -12.42
N ILE A 13 -0.38 2.69 -12.51
CA ILE A 13 0.05 1.30 -12.35
C ILE A 13 1.08 0.93 -13.44
N ALA A 14 0.87 1.34 -14.69
CA ALA A 14 1.80 1.09 -15.79
C ALA A 14 3.15 1.79 -15.59
N GLU A 15 3.11 3.04 -15.11
CA GLU A 15 4.28 3.90 -14.92
C GLU A 15 5.21 3.43 -13.78
N THR A 16 4.77 2.52 -12.90
CA THR A 16 5.62 1.92 -11.86
C THR A 16 6.82 1.12 -12.41
N GLY A 17 6.83 0.78 -13.70
CA GLY A 17 7.79 -0.14 -14.31
C GLY A 17 7.66 -1.59 -13.80
N ARG A 18 6.65 -1.87 -12.96
CA ARG A 18 6.38 -3.16 -12.31
C ARG A 18 4.88 -3.47 -12.35
N ARG A 19 4.26 -3.27 -13.52
CA ARG A 19 2.80 -3.33 -13.72
C ARG A 19 2.15 -4.52 -13.01
N SER A 20 2.63 -5.75 -13.21
CA SER A 20 2.04 -6.94 -12.58
C SER A 20 2.03 -6.90 -11.05
N LEU A 21 3.12 -6.46 -10.44
CA LEU A 21 3.24 -6.30 -9.00
C LEU A 21 2.39 -5.14 -8.47
N ALA A 22 2.43 -3.98 -9.15
CA ALA A 22 1.64 -2.81 -8.79
C ALA A 22 0.14 -3.11 -8.87
N THR A 23 -0.31 -3.75 -9.96
CA THR A 23 -1.68 -4.24 -10.12
C THR A 23 -2.05 -5.17 -8.97
N ARG A 24 -1.22 -6.18 -8.68
CA ARG A 24 -1.49 -7.14 -7.60
C ARG A 24 -1.59 -6.47 -6.23
N LEU A 25 -0.76 -5.46 -5.94
CA LEU A 25 -0.84 -4.72 -4.69
C LEU A 25 -2.13 -3.91 -4.59
N VAL A 26 -2.50 -3.17 -5.65
CA VAL A 26 -3.73 -2.38 -5.67
C VAL A 26 -4.97 -3.26 -5.48
N PHE A 27 -5.04 -4.41 -6.17
CA PHE A 27 -6.17 -5.32 -6.02
C PHE A 27 -6.21 -6.02 -4.66
N ALA A 28 -5.06 -6.43 -4.10
CA ALA A 28 -5.04 -6.97 -2.74
C ALA A 28 -5.54 -5.95 -1.70
N LEU A 29 -5.27 -4.66 -1.91
CA LEU A 29 -5.80 -3.58 -1.08
C LEU A 29 -7.29 -3.30 -1.32
N ALA A 30 -7.78 -3.50 -2.54
CA ALA A 30 -9.21 -3.46 -2.85
C ALA A 30 -9.95 -4.63 -2.16
N ASP A 31 -9.38 -5.84 -2.18
CA ASP A 31 -9.92 -7.00 -1.45
C ASP A 31 -9.96 -6.73 0.06
N CYS A 32 -8.94 -6.06 0.61
CA CYS A 32 -8.95 -5.60 2.01
C CYS A 32 -10.08 -4.61 2.27
N LEU A 33 -10.31 -3.65 1.37
CA LEU A 33 -11.38 -2.67 1.47
C LEU A 33 -12.76 -3.36 1.51
N ASP A 34 -12.99 -4.33 0.62
CA ASP A 34 -14.23 -5.11 0.56
C ASP A 34 -14.43 -5.94 1.84
N ALA A 35 -13.35 -6.50 2.39
CA ALA A 35 -13.34 -7.20 3.67
C ALA A 35 -13.38 -6.28 4.91
N ARG A 36 -13.41 -4.95 4.75
CA ARG A 36 -13.32 -3.94 5.82
C ARG A 36 -12.04 -4.03 6.66
N ILE A 37 -10.96 -4.52 6.06
CA ILE A 37 -9.61 -4.57 6.64
C ILE A 37 -8.88 -3.28 6.26
N GLN A 38 -8.08 -2.73 7.19
CA GLN A 38 -7.43 -1.41 7.05
C GLN A 38 -6.24 -1.36 6.08
N GLY A 39 -6.02 -2.41 5.29
CA GLY A 39 -4.86 -2.56 4.40
C GLY A 39 -4.10 -3.86 4.68
N ILE A 40 -2.85 -3.92 4.23
CA ILE A 40 -2.00 -5.10 4.37
C ILE A 40 -0.59 -4.72 4.80
N ASP A 41 0.02 -5.52 5.69
CA ASP A 41 1.41 -5.37 6.06
C ASP A 41 2.35 -5.89 4.95
N LEU A 42 3.53 -5.30 4.82
CA LEU A 42 4.53 -5.71 3.82
C LEU A 42 4.90 -7.19 3.93
N ASP A 43 5.05 -7.71 5.14
CA ASP A 43 5.42 -9.10 5.38
C ASP A 43 4.30 -10.06 4.88
N ASP A 44 3.04 -9.72 5.13
CA ASP A 44 1.88 -10.49 4.67
C ASP A 44 1.74 -10.43 3.14
N PHE A 45 1.94 -9.25 2.55
CA PHE A 45 1.89 -9.10 1.10
C PHE A 45 3.08 -9.80 0.41
N GLU A 46 4.26 -9.82 1.01
CA GLU A 46 5.41 -10.59 0.53
C GLU A 46 5.08 -12.08 0.45
N GLN A 47 4.48 -12.65 1.51
CA GLN A 47 4.02 -14.04 1.54
C GLN A 47 2.91 -14.33 0.53
N LEU A 48 1.90 -13.46 0.44
CA LEU A 48 0.77 -13.61 -0.48
C LEU A 48 1.20 -13.51 -1.95
N SER A 49 2.07 -12.56 -2.25
CA SER A 49 2.39 -12.18 -3.61
C SER A 49 3.54 -12.99 -4.22
N GLY A 50 4.44 -13.53 -3.39
CA GLY A 50 5.67 -14.21 -3.82
C GLY A 50 6.76 -13.28 -4.37
N TYR A 51 6.54 -11.96 -4.38
CA TYR A 51 7.54 -10.99 -4.80
C TYR A 51 8.47 -10.63 -3.64
N THR A 52 9.72 -10.31 -3.96
CA THR A 52 10.69 -9.89 -2.95
C THR A 52 10.35 -8.53 -2.36
N ARG A 53 10.64 -8.36 -1.06
CA ARG A 53 10.50 -7.09 -0.33
C ARG A 53 11.01 -5.86 -1.07
N THR A 54 12.18 -5.96 -1.72
CA THR A 54 12.79 -4.85 -2.46
C THR A 54 11.91 -4.39 -3.62
N ASN A 55 11.35 -5.34 -4.38
CA ASN A 55 10.46 -5.02 -5.49
C ASN A 55 9.12 -4.46 -5.01
N ILE A 56 8.57 -5.03 -3.93
CA ILE A 56 7.33 -4.54 -3.31
C ILE A 56 7.50 -3.09 -2.88
N ARG A 57 8.57 -2.78 -2.14
CA ARG A 57 8.86 -1.41 -1.69
C ARG A 57 9.04 -0.44 -2.85
N ALA A 58 9.70 -0.85 -3.92
CA ALA A 58 9.87 0.00 -5.10
C ALA A 58 8.52 0.32 -5.76
N ALA A 59 7.67 -0.70 -5.98
CA ALA A 59 6.33 -0.49 -6.54
C ALA A 59 5.43 0.34 -5.61
N ALA A 60 5.45 0.06 -4.31
CA ALA A 60 4.70 0.81 -3.30
C ALA A 60 5.12 2.27 -3.24
N SER A 61 6.43 2.56 -3.33
CA SER A 61 6.92 3.94 -3.40
C SER A 61 6.37 4.67 -4.61
N SER A 62 6.45 4.08 -5.81
CA SER A 62 5.89 4.69 -7.03
C SER A 62 4.38 4.93 -6.92
N LEU A 63 3.62 3.97 -6.37
CA LEU A 63 2.18 4.13 -6.17
C LEU A 63 1.85 5.20 -5.12
N LYS A 64 2.66 5.32 -4.06
CA LYS A 64 2.52 6.39 -3.07
C LYS A 64 2.76 7.75 -3.69
N ASP A 65 3.82 7.88 -4.49
CA ASP A 65 4.17 9.15 -5.13
C ASP A 65 3.11 9.58 -6.16
N ALA A 66 2.43 8.61 -6.79
CA ALA A 66 1.25 8.84 -7.64
C ALA A 66 -0.05 9.08 -6.84
N GLY A 67 -0.02 9.03 -5.51
CA GLY A 67 -1.20 9.22 -4.65
C GLY A 67 -2.22 8.08 -4.71
N VAL A 68 -1.82 6.87 -5.15
CA VAL A 68 -2.67 5.68 -5.23
C VAL A 68 -2.79 4.98 -3.89
N ILE A 69 -1.69 4.92 -3.12
CA ILE A 69 -1.66 4.29 -1.80
C ILE A 69 -1.03 5.22 -0.76
N ASP A 70 -1.35 4.99 0.51
CA ASP A 70 -0.57 5.50 1.64
C ASP A 70 0.36 4.38 2.14
N ILE A 71 1.55 4.78 2.61
CA ILE A 71 2.47 3.90 3.34
C ILE A 71 2.53 4.41 4.79
N ILE A 72 2.11 3.57 5.73
CA ILE A 72 2.19 3.85 7.16
C ILE A 72 3.37 3.07 7.72
N TYR A 73 4.28 3.78 8.37
CA TYR A 73 5.39 3.18 9.10
C TYR A 73 4.98 3.00 10.55
N TYR A 74 5.25 1.84 11.13
CA TYR A 74 4.98 1.61 12.55
C TYR A 74 6.04 0.71 13.18
N ARG A 75 6.09 0.78 14.50
CA ARG A 75 6.83 -0.15 15.35
C ARG A 75 5.85 -0.86 16.28
N GLU A 76 6.04 -2.16 16.45
CA GLU A 76 5.38 -2.90 17.52
C GLU A 76 6.13 -2.65 18.82
N SER A 77 5.41 -2.31 19.88
CA SER A 77 6.02 -2.23 21.21
C SER A 77 6.27 -3.64 21.75
N ASP A 78 7.47 -3.87 22.29
CA ASP A 78 7.87 -5.15 22.89
C ASP A 78 7.01 -5.54 24.11
N ASP A 79 6.30 -4.58 24.71
CA ASP A 79 5.43 -4.75 25.88
C ASP A 79 3.95 -5.05 25.52
N GLY A 80 3.63 -5.23 24.23
CA GLY A 80 2.27 -5.53 23.78
C GLY A 80 1.30 -4.33 23.83
N SER A 81 1.80 -3.12 24.09
CA SER A 81 0.98 -1.90 24.22
C SER A 81 0.39 -1.35 22.91
N GLY A 82 0.71 -1.96 21.76
CA GLY A 82 0.13 -1.64 20.46
C GLY A 82 1.13 -1.17 19.40
N ARG A 83 0.60 -0.58 18.32
CA ARG A 83 1.39 -0.06 17.18
C ARG A 83 1.67 1.42 17.36
N SER A 84 2.95 1.80 17.38
CA SER A 84 3.38 3.20 17.37
C SER A 84 3.62 3.65 15.93
N VAL A 85 2.78 4.56 15.42
CA VAL A 85 2.91 5.12 14.06
C VAL A 85 4.09 6.10 14.01
N LEU A 86 4.91 5.98 12.98
CA LEU A 86 6.09 6.80 12.74
C LEU A 86 5.83 7.73 11.54
N ALA A 87 6.33 8.96 11.63
CA ALA A 87 6.18 9.95 10.57
C ALA A 87 6.94 9.57 9.28
N GLU A 88 8.09 8.89 9.42
CA GLU A 88 8.94 8.49 8.30
C GLU A 88 9.64 7.15 8.56
N SER A 89 10.18 6.55 7.49
CA SER A 89 11.09 5.41 7.55
C SER A 89 12.43 5.83 8.17
N VAL A 90 12.46 6.08 9.48
CA VAL A 90 13.72 6.29 10.21
C VAL A 90 14.47 4.97 10.15
N GLY A 91 15.64 4.94 9.49
CA GLY A 91 16.48 3.80 9.03
C GLY A 91 16.82 2.68 10.04
N ASN A 92 15.85 2.25 10.81
CA ASN A 92 15.90 1.28 11.87
C ASN A 92 15.32 -0.03 11.35
N ARG A 93 16.05 -1.11 11.58
CA ARG A 93 15.74 -2.49 11.19
C ARG A 93 14.33 -2.97 11.63
N TRP A 94 13.71 -2.29 12.58
CA TRP A 94 12.45 -2.68 13.25
C TRP A 94 11.21 -1.92 12.77
N VAL A 95 11.32 -1.12 11.69
CA VAL A 95 10.17 -0.40 11.13
C VAL A 95 9.41 -1.29 10.18
N LYS A 96 8.14 -1.58 10.51
CA LYS A 96 7.19 -2.28 9.64
C LYS A 96 6.48 -1.28 8.73
N GLN A 97 6.02 -1.77 7.58
CA GLN A 97 5.27 -0.99 6.60
C GLN A 97 3.88 -1.59 6.44
N HIS A 98 2.88 -0.73 6.51
CA HIS A 98 1.49 -1.05 6.23
C HIS A 98 1.03 -0.24 5.02
N TYR A 99 0.39 -0.90 4.06
CA TYR A 99 -0.11 -0.28 2.84
C TYR A 99 -1.62 -0.19 2.90
N ARG A 100 -2.19 0.93 2.46
CA ARG A 100 -3.63 1.11 2.30
C ARG A 100 -3.94 1.95 1.07
N LEU A 101 -5.12 1.77 0.49
CA LEU A 101 -5.58 2.65 -0.59
C LEU A 101 -5.67 4.10 -0.08
N SER A 102 -5.26 5.05 -0.92
CA SER A 102 -5.49 6.46 -0.63
C SER A 102 -6.98 6.78 -0.70
N ARG A 103 -7.38 7.91 -0.12
CA ARG A 103 -8.79 8.31 -0.08
C ARG A 103 -9.41 8.43 -1.48
N SER A 104 -8.69 8.98 -2.45
CA SER A 104 -9.19 9.13 -3.83
C SER A 104 -9.51 7.78 -4.47
N ILE A 105 -8.69 6.76 -4.20
CA ILE A 105 -8.90 5.41 -4.71
C ILE A 105 -10.02 4.70 -3.96
N VAL A 106 -10.12 4.85 -2.64
CA VAL A 106 -11.24 4.29 -1.87
C VAL A 106 -12.58 4.83 -2.40
N GLU A 107 -12.68 6.13 -2.67
CA GLU A 107 -13.89 6.72 -3.25
C GLU A 107 -14.13 6.25 -4.70
N LEU A 108 -13.08 5.95 -5.48
CA LEU A 108 -13.21 5.37 -6.81
C LEU A 108 -13.83 3.97 -6.76
N PHE A 109 -13.33 3.08 -5.90
CA PHE A 109 -13.85 1.71 -5.76
C PHE A 109 -15.24 1.63 -5.12
N LYS A 110 -15.63 2.60 -4.28
CA LYS A 110 -16.99 2.65 -3.71
C LYS A 110 -18.06 3.11 -4.70
N ARG A 111 -17.66 3.75 -5.80
CA ARG A 111 -18.57 4.27 -6.84
C ARG A 111 -18.84 3.27 -7.96
N SER A 112 -18.08 2.17 -8.03
CA SER A 112 -18.27 1.09 -8.99
C SER A 112 -19.32 0.08 -8.54
#